data_AF-A0A0D0SBH6-F1
#
_entry.id   AF-A0A0D0SBH6-F1
#
_cell.length_a   1.000
_cell.length_b   1.000
_cell.length_c   1.000
_cell.angle_alpha   90.00
_cell.angle_beta   90.00
_cell.angle_gamma   90.00
#
_symmetry.space_group_name_H-M   'P 1'
#
loop_
_entity.id
_entity.type
_entity.pdbx_description
1 polymer ?
#
loop_
_entity_poly.entity_id
_entity_poly.type
_entity_poly.pdbx_seq_one_letter_code
_entity_poly.pdbx_strand_id
1 'polypeptide(L)'
;MAIHITIDDQVLEVEEGLSILEAARQNGIHIPTLCYLKELDPQASCRICVVEVEGARTFIPSCATKVREGMVVRTNTEEVRANRKRTLEMIMAHHPVDCHHCLRLGSSKEEDLAPKFCEMCFWCDCVRDGICELQKLNREYHVDKLPFDVEEKRYEVDKSLGSVIRDDNKCVKCRRCIDVCNNIQCVHNLALFGRGQDYRVTASMDKSMKESLCVRCGRCVDVCPTGALHMNETIDKMLFYAHSYSSQMFGMVSSSVLPELEKLNNMEEGTLDGHKLIAAMKKLGIDCVISEEEIIDINQTKAEEIIRQATGQVIMSNSFSAKNFVDTYYPNLKDKVIYYESLQETFAKRAKELASQFGFDVDELKTVVFTGNNENGAEVVEKGSVDFSMNARELYRTFMRTGVDLKRMNSADGLKMNLDKEHIFDAVTAPVCFNYEKEPEILKIDGKLVAIAHNLGQAKKLLDGVEAGISGYDVIRICG
;
A
#
# COMPACT_ATOMS: atom_id res chain seq x y z
N MET A 1 28.65 -19.24 4.23
CA MET A 1 29.08 -20.61 3.84
C MET A 1 27.83 -21.41 3.51
N ALA A 2 27.91 -22.48 2.71
CA ALA A 2 26.75 -23.34 2.49
C ALA A 2 26.60 -24.32 3.66
N ILE A 3 25.36 -24.50 4.13
CA ILE A 3 25.01 -25.44 5.22
C ILE A 3 23.90 -26.37 4.76
N HIS A 4 23.84 -27.57 5.33
CA HIS A 4 22.82 -28.57 5.04
C HIS A 4 21.77 -28.61 6.15
N ILE A 5 20.51 -28.54 5.74
CA ILE A 5 19.35 -28.67 6.63
C ILE A 5 18.34 -29.63 6.03
N THR A 6 17.47 -30.19 6.84
CA THR A 6 16.35 -31.02 6.40
C THR A 6 15.04 -30.30 6.70
N ILE A 7 14.22 -30.05 5.68
CA ILE A 7 12.85 -29.50 5.85
C ILE A 7 11.87 -30.47 5.20
N ASP A 8 10.91 -30.98 5.97
CA ASP A 8 9.88 -31.94 5.50
C ASP A 8 10.48 -33.11 4.68
N ASP A 9 11.49 -33.75 5.27
CA ASP A 9 12.27 -34.87 4.72
C ASP A 9 13.13 -34.54 3.47
N GLN A 10 13.17 -33.27 3.05
CA GLN A 10 14.04 -32.81 1.97
C GLN A 10 15.33 -32.23 2.53
N VAL A 11 16.48 -32.77 2.09
CA VAL A 11 17.80 -32.23 2.41
C VAL A 11 18.09 -31.06 1.47
N LEU A 12 18.31 -29.88 2.04
CA LEU A 12 18.51 -28.62 1.32
C LEU A 12 19.91 -28.08 1.62
N GLU A 13 20.60 -27.61 0.58
CA GLU A 13 21.81 -26.81 0.70
C GLU A 13 21.42 -25.34 0.64
N VAL A 14 21.71 -24.58 1.71
CA VAL A 14 21.31 -23.18 1.82
C VAL A 14 22.44 -22.31 2.34
N GLU A 15 22.36 -21.02 2.08
CA GLU A 15 23.32 -20.05 2.60
C GLU A 15 23.16 -19.88 4.12
N GLU A 16 24.28 -19.93 4.83
CA GLU A 16 24.35 -19.61 6.25
C GLU A 16 23.87 -18.17 6.53
N GLY A 17 23.03 -18.01 7.54
CA GLY A 17 22.48 -16.69 7.91
C GLY A 17 21.07 -16.44 7.37
N LEU A 18 20.53 -17.31 6.52
CA LEU A 18 19.10 -17.29 6.18
C LEU A 18 18.24 -17.69 7.39
N SER A 19 17.02 -17.17 7.44
CA SER A 19 15.97 -17.71 8.32
C SER A 19 15.41 -19.01 7.76
N ILE A 20 14.78 -19.82 8.63
CA ILE A 20 14.07 -21.04 8.19
C ILE A 20 13.01 -20.71 7.13
N LEU A 21 12.32 -19.58 7.28
CA LEU A 21 11.32 -19.12 6.30
C LEU A 21 11.93 -18.80 4.93
N GLU A 22 13.07 -18.11 4.90
CA GLU A 22 13.77 -17.78 3.65
C GLU A 22 14.29 -19.02 2.96
N ALA A 23 14.93 -19.93 3.72
CA ALA A 23 15.39 -21.22 3.22
C ALA A 23 14.26 -22.07 2.63
N ALA A 24 13.11 -22.13 3.32
CA ALA A 24 11.93 -22.84 2.83
C ALA A 24 11.39 -22.23 1.52
N ARG A 25 11.28 -20.89 1.45
CA ARG A 25 10.77 -20.19 0.25
C ARG A 25 11.67 -20.37 -0.97
N GLN A 26 12.99 -20.31 -0.80
CA GLN A 26 13.94 -20.53 -1.90
C GLN A 26 13.81 -21.93 -2.52
N ASN A 27 13.30 -22.90 -1.75
CA ASN A 27 13.13 -24.29 -2.17
C ASN A 27 11.66 -24.67 -2.42
N GLY A 28 10.76 -23.69 -2.57
CA GLY A 28 9.36 -23.94 -2.89
C GLY A 28 8.52 -24.55 -1.75
N ILE A 29 9.01 -24.55 -0.51
CA ILE A 29 8.30 -25.07 0.66
C ILE A 29 7.42 -23.98 1.25
N HIS A 30 6.11 -24.25 1.33
CA HIS A 30 5.14 -23.29 1.81
C HIS A 30 5.09 -23.23 3.35
N ILE A 31 5.48 -22.07 3.90
CA ILE A 31 5.22 -21.72 5.30
C ILE A 31 4.35 -20.46 5.32
N PRO A 32 3.15 -20.49 5.96
CA PRO A 32 2.26 -19.34 6.01
C PRO A 32 2.86 -18.22 6.85
N THR A 33 2.57 -16.98 6.46
CA THR A 33 2.99 -15.80 7.22
C THR A 33 1.86 -14.79 7.33
N LEU A 34 1.79 -14.11 8.48
CA LEU A 34 0.92 -12.95 8.65
C LEU A 34 1.75 -11.71 9.00
N CYS A 35 2.47 -11.63 10.12
CA CYS A 35 3.23 -10.40 10.44
C CYS A 35 4.51 -10.18 9.62
N TYR A 36 4.94 -11.15 8.81
CA TYR A 36 6.19 -11.04 8.06
C TYR A 36 6.06 -10.02 6.93
N LEU A 37 7.03 -9.12 6.84
CA LEU A 37 7.26 -8.27 5.68
C LEU A 37 8.71 -8.46 5.26
N LYS A 38 8.94 -8.66 3.96
CA LYS A 38 10.28 -8.85 3.41
C LYS A 38 11.14 -7.62 3.73
N GLU A 39 12.43 -7.83 4.02
CA GLU A 39 13.43 -6.78 4.33
C GLU A 39 13.23 -6.00 5.64
N LEU A 40 12.19 -6.33 6.42
CA LEU A 40 12.06 -5.86 7.79
C LEU A 40 12.38 -6.97 8.78
N ASP A 41 13.04 -6.58 9.88
CA ASP A 41 13.39 -7.51 10.95
C ASP A 41 12.13 -8.15 11.55
N PRO A 42 11.98 -9.48 11.44
CA PRO A 42 10.76 -10.15 11.81
C PRO A 42 10.60 -10.18 13.33
N GLN A 43 9.51 -9.59 13.81
CA GLN A 43 9.17 -9.57 15.24
C GLN A 43 8.51 -10.87 15.73
N ALA A 44 8.17 -11.79 14.82
CA ALA A 44 7.48 -13.05 15.09
C ALA A 44 6.18 -12.92 15.92
N SER A 45 5.51 -11.76 15.87
CA SER A 45 4.37 -11.42 16.74
C SER A 45 3.13 -12.25 16.47
N CYS A 46 2.85 -12.58 15.20
CA CYS A 46 1.63 -13.31 14.84
C CYS A 46 1.68 -14.82 15.11
N ARG A 47 2.88 -15.40 15.28
CA ARG A 47 3.10 -16.85 15.48
C ARG A 47 2.49 -17.79 14.42
N ILE A 48 2.06 -17.29 13.26
CA ILE A 48 1.53 -18.14 12.16
C ILE A 48 2.63 -18.97 11.49
N CYS A 49 3.84 -18.42 11.35
CA CYS A 49 4.96 -19.08 10.68
C CYS A 49 5.68 -20.13 11.54
N VAL A 50 5.08 -20.60 12.64
CA VAL A 50 5.72 -21.55 13.55
C VAL A 50 5.93 -22.89 12.87
N VAL A 51 7.05 -23.54 13.20
CA VAL A 51 7.47 -24.86 12.71
C VAL A 51 7.97 -25.71 13.88
N GLU A 52 8.01 -27.02 13.67
CA GLU A 52 8.63 -27.95 14.60
C GLU A 52 10.11 -28.09 14.22
N VAL A 53 11.00 -27.99 15.20
CA VAL A 53 12.45 -28.18 15.01
C VAL A 53 12.87 -29.30 15.94
N GLU A 54 13.59 -30.29 15.43
CA GLU A 54 14.02 -31.44 16.23
C GLU A 54 14.87 -31.00 17.44
N GLY A 55 14.54 -31.53 18.62
CA GLY A 55 15.16 -31.15 19.89
C GLY A 55 14.63 -29.85 20.51
N ALA A 56 13.80 -29.07 19.82
CA ALA A 56 13.13 -27.91 20.41
C ALA A 56 11.93 -28.36 21.27
N ARG A 57 11.74 -27.69 22.43
CA ARG A 57 10.62 -27.98 23.35
C ARG A 57 9.29 -27.36 22.91
N THR A 58 9.33 -26.37 22.04
CA THR A 58 8.17 -25.58 21.59
C THR A 58 8.27 -25.30 20.10
N PHE A 59 7.15 -24.94 19.48
CA PHE A 59 7.19 -24.50 18.08
C PHE A 59 7.94 -23.18 17.93
N ILE A 60 8.82 -23.15 16.94
CA ILE A 60 9.78 -22.07 16.71
C ILE A 60 9.30 -21.22 15.54
N PRO A 61 9.33 -19.87 15.63
CA PRO A 61 8.95 -19.02 14.51
C PRO A 61 10.00 -19.10 13.41
N SER A 62 9.61 -19.62 12.23
CA SER A 62 10.53 -19.78 11.10
C SER A 62 11.07 -18.46 10.57
N CYS A 63 10.31 -17.37 10.67
CA CYS A 63 10.72 -16.07 10.15
C CYS A 63 11.90 -15.45 10.89
N ALA A 64 12.00 -15.64 12.21
CA ALA A 64 13.02 -15.00 13.05
C ALA A 64 14.17 -15.94 13.42
N THR A 65 14.07 -17.23 13.08
CA THR A 65 15.06 -18.22 13.49
C THR A 65 15.99 -18.52 12.32
N LYS A 66 17.29 -18.36 12.54
CA LYS A 66 18.33 -18.67 11.56
C LYS A 66 18.58 -20.18 11.45
N VAL A 67 18.81 -20.64 10.23
CA VAL A 67 19.17 -22.04 9.94
C VAL A 67 20.55 -22.36 10.52
N ARG A 68 20.77 -23.64 10.88
CA ARG A 68 22.05 -24.15 11.40
C ARG A 68 22.33 -25.50 10.76
N GLU A 69 23.61 -25.84 10.60
CA GLU A 69 24.04 -27.12 10.05
C GLU A 69 23.36 -28.29 10.77
N GLY A 70 22.80 -29.24 10.00
CA GLY A 70 22.11 -30.42 10.51
C GLY A 70 20.74 -30.15 11.13
N MET A 71 20.18 -28.94 10.99
CA MET A 71 18.84 -28.64 11.51
C MET A 71 17.76 -29.44 10.78
N VAL A 72 16.89 -30.11 11.54
CA VAL A 72 15.73 -30.85 11.00
C VAL A 72 14.45 -30.11 11.38
N VAL A 73 13.66 -29.73 10.38
CA VAL A 73 12.45 -28.92 10.52
C VAL A 73 11.26 -29.65 9.90
N ARG A 74 10.13 -29.64 10.59
CA ARG A 74 8.84 -30.11 10.06
C ARG A 74 7.85 -28.95 10.04
N THR A 75 7.27 -28.65 8.88
CA THR A 75 6.48 -27.42 8.68
C THR A 75 4.98 -27.65 8.70
N ASN A 76 4.53 -28.91 8.56
CA ASN A 76 3.12 -29.26 8.34
C ASN A 76 2.62 -30.48 9.14
N THR A 77 3.20 -30.75 10.31
CA THR A 77 2.69 -31.81 11.22
C THR A 77 1.30 -31.45 11.76
N GLU A 78 0.54 -32.45 12.20
CA GLU A 78 -0.81 -32.24 12.76
C GLU A 78 -0.79 -31.24 13.92
N GLU A 79 0.21 -31.33 14.80
CA GLU A 79 0.35 -30.42 15.94
C GLU A 79 0.67 -28.98 15.50
N VAL A 80 1.54 -28.79 14.50
CA VAL A 80 1.83 -27.46 13.94
C VAL A 80 0.57 -26.85 13.32
N ARG A 81 -0.19 -27.64 12.55
CA ARG A 81 -1.47 -27.19 11.95
C ARG A 81 -2.50 -26.82 13.02
N ALA A 82 -2.64 -27.64 14.06
CA ALA A 82 -3.53 -27.37 15.18
C ALA A 82 -3.14 -26.09 15.95
N ASN A 83 -1.83 -25.85 16.15
CA ASN A 83 -1.33 -24.64 16.79
C ASN A 83 -1.64 -23.38 15.97
N ARG A 84 -1.42 -23.42 14.65
CA ARG A 84 -1.77 -22.32 13.74
C ARG A 84 -3.26 -22.04 13.74
N LYS A 85 -4.10 -23.08 13.66
CA LYS A 85 -5.56 -22.96 13.77
C LYS A 85 -5.97 -22.27 15.07
N ARG A 86 -5.44 -22.72 16.21
CA ARG A 86 -5.72 -22.11 17.52
C ARG A 86 -5.29 -20.65 17.59
N THR A 87 -4.15 -20.31 17.00
CA THR A 87 -3.66 -18.93 16.94
C THR A 87 -4.61 -18.05 16.13
N LEU A 88 -5.08 -18.54 14.98
CA LEU A 88 -6.06 -17.85 14.14
C LEU A 88 -7.41 -17.67 14.83
N GLU A 89 -7.91 -18.71 15.52
CA GLU A 89 -9.11 -18.61 16.37
C GLU A 89 -8.96 -17.45 17.36
N MET A 90 -7.84 -17.37 18.08
CA MET A 90 -7.59 -16.29 19.06
C MET A 90 -7.52 -14.90 18.41
N ILE A 91 -6.95 -14.78 17.21
CA ILE A 91 -6.97 -13.52 16.46
C ILE A 91 -8.41 -13.12 16.13
N MET A 92 -9.22 -14.08 15.68
CA MET A 92 -10.62 -13.86 15.32
C MET A 92 -11.53 -13.55 16.51
N ALA A 93 -11.16 -13.99 17.72
CA ALA A 93 -11.88 -13.63 18.96
C ALA A 93 -12.02 -12.11 19.14
N HIS A 94 -11.01 -11.36 18.70
CA HIS A 94 -10.90 -9.91 18.85
C HIS A 94 -11.09 -9.16 17.53
N HIS A 95 -11.54 -9.84 16.46
CA HIS A 95 -11.69 -9.26 15.13
C HIS A 95 -13.15 -9.35 14.69
N PRO A 96 -13.88 -8.23 14.57
CA PRO A 96 -15.27 -8.25 14.17
C PRO A 96 -15.41 -8.84 12.76
N VAL A 97 -16.33 -9.78 12.60
CA VAL A 97 -16.54 -10.48 11.33
C VAL A 97 -17.66 -9.80 10.55
N ASP A 98 -17.30 -8.78 9.78
CA ASP A 98 -18.21 -8.03 8.89
C ASP A 98 -17.86 -8.21 7.40
N CYS A 99 -17.22 -9.32 7.03
CA CYS A 99 -16.81 -9.62 5.65
C CYS A 99 -17.92 -10.34 4.83
N HIS A 100 -18.19 -9.89 3.59
CA HIS A 100 -19.18 -10.52 2.69
C HIS A 100 -18.83 -11.97 2.33
N HIS A 101 -17.55 -12.28 2.11
CA HIS A 101 -17.13 -13.67 2.00
C HIS A 101 -16.99 -14.28 3.40
N CYS A 102 -18.14 -14.61 3.98
CA CYS A 102 -18.26 -15.38 5.21
C CYS A 102 -17.25 -16.54 5.22
N LEU A 103 -16.58 -16.78 6.35
CA LEU A 103 -15.70 -17.94 6.56
C LEU A 103 -16.42 -19.28 6.30
N ARG A 104 -17.77 -19.26 6.32
CA ARG A 104 -18.62 -20.41 6.03
C ARG A 104 -18.97 -20.61 4.56
N LEU A 105 -18.68 -19.64 3.67
CA LEU A 105 -18.84 -19.84 2.22
C LEU A 105 -17.75 -20.80 1.75
N GLY A 106 -18.07 -22.09 1.80
CA GLY A 106 -17.15 -23.21 1.66
C GLY A 106 -17.50 -24.41 2.56
N SER A 107 -18.34 -24.23 3.58
CA SER A 107 -18.89 -25.36 4.34
C SER A 107 -20.06 -26.00 3.59
N SER A 108 -20.00 -27.31 3.41
CA SER A 108 -21.08 -28.13 2.85
C SER A 108 -22.09 -28.59 3.92
N LYS A 109 -21.98 -28.12 5.17
CA LYS A 109 -22.86 -28.54 6.27
C LYS A 109 -24.08 -27.63 6.34
N GLU A 110 -25.26 -28.23 6.35
CA GLU A 110 -26.57 -27.56 6.44
C GLU A 110 -26.68 -26.65 7.69
N GLU A 111 -26.00 -27.03 8.78
CA GLU A 111 -25.93 -26.29 10.04
C GLU A 111 -25.18 -24.94 9.91
N ASP A 112 -24.22 -24.86 9.00
CA ASP A 112 -23.39 -23.65 8.78
C ASP A 112 -24.12 -22.61 7.94
N LEU A 113 -25.16 -23.03 7.22
CA LEU A 113 -26.14 -22.19 6.50
C LEU A 113 -27.31 -21.72 7.39
N ALA A 114 -27.30 -22.07 8.68
CA ALA A 114 -28.38 -21.70 9.60
C ALA A 114 -28.58 -20.17 9.68
N PRO A 115 -29.82 -19.66 9.52
CA PRO A 115 -30.12 -18.23 9.35
C PRO A 115 -29.66 -17.29 10.46
N LYS A 116 -29.39 -17.81 11.67
CA LYS A 116 -29.05 -16.98 12.85
C LYS A 116 -27.78 -16.14 12.68
N PHE A 117 -26.90 -16.45 11.73
CA PHE A 117 -25.74 -15.62 11.38
C PHE A 117 -25.94 -14.84 10.06
N CYS A 118 -26.99 -15.15 9.29
CA CYS A 118 -27.26 -14.63 7.96
C CYS A 118 -28.24 -13.43 7.94
N GLU A 119 -28.95 -13.15 9.05
CA GLU A 119 -29.87 -12.00 9.14
C GLU A 119 -29.17 -10.63 9.02
N MET A 120 -27.83 -10.58 9.12
CA MET A 120 -27.01 -9.36 8.97
C MET A 120 -26.33 -9.21 7.60
N CYS A 121 -26.57 -10.12 6.64
CA CYS A 121 -25.80 -10.22 5.39
C CYS A 121 -25.94 -8.98 4.46
N PHE A 122 -26.91 -8.09 4.72
CA PHE A 122 -27.09 -6.86 3.97
C PHE A 122 -26.08 -5.75 4.31
N TRP A 123 -25.22 -5.90 5.35
CA TRP A 123 -24.30 -4.84 5.80
C TRP A 123 -22.82 -5.27 5.97
N CYS A 124 -22.38 -6.34 5.30
CA CYS A 124 -21.01 -6.86 5.43
C CYS A 124 -19.95 -6.16 4.53
N ASP A 125 -19.86 -4.83 4.55
CA ASP A 125 -18.97 -4.07 3.65
C ASP A 125 -17.52 -3.89 4.18
N CYS A 126 -16.83 -4.99 4.46
CA CYS A 126 -15.41 -4.90 4.81
C CYS A 126 -14.57 -4.53 3.57
N VAL A 127 -13.79 -3.45 3.65
CA VAL A 127 -12.90 -2.95 2.58
C VAL A 127 -11.80 -3.93 2.14
N ARG A 128 -11.54 -4.99 2.91
CA ARG A 128 -10.59 -6.05 2.57
C ARG A 128 -11.25 -7.37 2.20
N ASP A 129 -12.57 -7.40 2.10
CA ASP A 129 -13.24 -8.65 1.77
C ASP A 129 -12.77 -9.19 0.40
N GLY A 130 -12.53 -10.50 0.34
CA GLY A 130 -11.99 -11.19 -0.84
C GLY A 130 -10.46 -11.11 -0.99
N ILE A 131 -9.81 -10.11 -0.36
CA ILE A 131 -8.37 -9.84 -0.52
C ILE A 131 -7.61 -9.78 0.82
N CYS A 132 -8.28 -10.10 1.93
CA CYS A 132 -7.72 -10.07 3.28
C CYS A 132 -6.81 -11.29 3.54
N GLU A 133 -5.58 -11.05 3.98
CA GLU A 133 -4.62 -12.13 4.28
C GLU A 133 -5.09 -12.99 5.48
N LEU A 134 -5.73 -12.37 6.48
CA LEU A 134 -6.30 -13.09 7.61
C LEU A 134 -7.45 -14.01 7.15
N GLN A 135 -8.31 -13.51 6.26
CA GLN A 135 -9.40 -14.31 5.68
C GLN A 135 -8.85 -15.51 4.90
N LYS A 136 -7.79 -15.30 4.10
CA LYS A 136 -7.11 -16.39 3.37
C LYS A 136 -6.59 -17.46 4.32
N LEU A 137 -5.89 -17.07 5.39
CA LEU A 137 -5.35 -18.02 6.37
C LEU A 137 -6.45 -18.76 7.12
N ASN A 138 -7.52 -18.09 7.52
CA ASN A 138 -8.64 -18.76 8.17
C ASN A 138 -9.27 -19.84 7.28
N ARG A 139 -9.38 -19.61 5.97
CA ARG A 139 -9.83 -20.63 5.00
C ARG A 139 -8.85 -21.79 4.89
N GLU A 140 -7.54 -21.51 4.82
CA GLU A 140 -6.49 -22.54 4.73
C GLU A 140 -6.48 -23.49 5.94
N TYR A 141 -6.82 -22.98 7.13
CA TYR A 141 -6.80 -23.72 8.40
C TYR A 141 -8.19 -24.11 8.91
N HIS A 142 -9.25 -23.92 8.11
CA HIS A 142 -10.64 -24.28 8.45
C HIS A 142 -11.11 -23.68 9.80
N VAL A 143 -10.89 -22.37 9.97
CA VAL A 143 -11.37 -21.59 11.11
C VAL A 143 -12.79 -21.11 10.80
N ASP A 144 -13.73 -22.05 10.74
CA ASP A 144 -15.10 -21.78 10.27
C ASP A 144 -16.05 -21.45 11.43
N LYS A 145 -15.76 -22.00 12.61
CA LYS A 145 -16.51 -21.82 13.85
C LYS A 145 -15.56 -21.57 15.00
N LEU A 146 -15.74 -20.45 15.69
CA LEU A 146 -14.97 -20.16 16.89
C LEU A 146 -15.51 -20.95 18.07
N PRO A 147 -14.64 -21.47 18.95
CA PRO A 147 -15.04 -22.18 20.15
C PRO A 147 -15.49 -21.25 21.30
N PHE A 148 -15.55 -19.95 21.04
CA PHE A 148 -15.91 -18.89 21.98
C PHE A 148 -16.66 -17.77 21.25
N ASP A 149 -17.31 -16.91 22.03
CA ASP A 149 -17.99 -15.73 21.51
C ASP A 149 -17.00 -14.68 20.98
N VAL A 150 -17.40 -14.00 19.91
CA VAL A 150 -16.63 -12.89 19.33
C VAL A 150 -16.90 -11.65 20.17
N GLU A 151 -15.85 -10.90 20.48
CA GLU A 151 -16.00 -9.63 21.16
C GLU A 151 -16.66 -8.59 20.25
N GLU A 152 -17.54 -7.78 20.82
CA GLU A 152 -18.12 -6.63 20.13
C GLU A 152 -17.06 -5.54 19.85
N LYS A 153 -17.40 -4.62 18.95
CA LYS A 153 -16.55 -3.47 18.64
C LYS A 153 -16.30 -2.65 19.92
N ARG A 154 -15.03 -2.48 20.27
CA ARG A 154 -14.59 -1.80 21.50
C ARG A 154 -14.20 -0.35 21.26
N TYR A 155 -13.78 -0.01 20.05
CA TYR A 155 -13.11 1.25 19.77
C TYR A 155 -13.83 2.04 18.69
N GLU A 156 -13.82 3.36 18.84
CA GLU A 156 -14.27 4.27 17.80
C GLU A 156 -13.32 4.22 16.60
N VAL A 157 -13.89 4.32 15.39
CA VAL A 157 -13.12 4.37 14.16
C VAL A 157 -12.59 5.78 13.96
N ASP A 158 -11.27 5.92 13.86
CA ASP A 158 -10.64 7.20 13.62
C ASP A 158 -10.71 7.56 12.12
N LYS A 159 -11.49 8.60 11.83
CA LYS A 159 -11.67 9.20 10.50
C LYS A 159 -11.13 10.64 10.44
N SER A 160 -10.35 11.06 11.43
CA SER A 160 -9.96 12.46 11.66
C SER A 160 -9.19 13.10 10.50
N LEU A 161 -8.41 12.32 9.75
CA LEU A 161 -7.67 12.78 8.57
C LEU A 161 -8.54 12.91 7.31
N GLY A 162 -9.72 12.30 7.27
CA GLY A 162 -10.58 12.22 6.08
C GLY A 162 -10.04 11.38 4.91
N SER A 163 -8.73 11.13 4.86
CA SER A 163 -8.06 10.35 3.81
C SER A 163 -7.66 8.94 4.25
N VAL A 164 -7.07 8.80 5.44
CA VAL A 164 -6.73 7.50 6.05
C VAL A 164 -7.73 7.21 7.16
N ILE A 165 -8.36 6.04 7.09
CA ILE A 165 -9.27 5.51 8.10
C ILE A 165 -8.54 4.46 8.93
N ARG A 166 -8.65 4.58 10.26
CA ARG A 166 -8.06 3.63 11.21
C ARG A 166 -9.16 3.00 12.06
N ASP A 167 -9.39 1.71 11.83
CA ASP A 167 -10.31 0.87 12.60
C ASP A 167 -9.52 -0.13 13.45
N ASP A 168 -9.33 0.21 14.72
CA ASP A 168 -8.59 -0.61 15.67
C ASP A 168 -9.24 -1.97 15.94
N ASN A 169 -10.56 -2.06 15.75
CA ASN A 169 -11.27 -3.33 15.96
C ASN A 169 -10.80 -4.38 14.95
N LYS A 170 -10.33 -3.97 13.77
CA LYS A 170 -9.83 -4.88 12.72
C LYS A 170 -8.33 -5.15 12.85
N CYS A 171 -7.64 -4.60 13.85
CA CYS A 171 -6.20 -4.69 13.98
C CYS A 171 -5.75 -6.02 14.60
N VAL A 172 -4.94 -6.78 13.85
CA VAL A 172 -4.37 -8.05 14.31
C VAL A 172 -3.01 -7.88 15.03
N LYS A 173 -2.63 -6.64 15.34
CA LYS A 173 -1.38 -6.29 16.04
C LYS A 173 -0.13 -6.89 15.38
N CYS A 174 -0.16 -7.00 14.04
CA CYS A 174 0.95 -7.58 13.27
C CYS A 174 2.20 -6.68 13.22
N ARG A 175 2.08 -5.41 13.61
CA ARG A 175 3.15 -4.40 13.63
C ARG A 175 3.72 -3.96 12.27
N ARG A 176 3.30 -4.54 11.13
CA ARG A 176 3.73 -4.11 9.78
C ARG A 176 3.63 -2.59 9.58
N CYS A 177 2.52 -1.99 9.99
CA CYS A 177 2.31 -0.54 9.89
C CYS A 177 3.27 0.28 10.76
N ILE A 178 3.62 -0.22 11.95
CA ILE A 178 4.59 0.40 12.86
C ILE A 178 5.98 0.34 12.24
N ASP A 179 6.39 -0.85 11.79
CA ASP A 179 7.74 -1.07 11.29
C ASP A 179 7.98 -0.25 10.01
N VAL A 180 7.01 -0.15 9.10
CA VAL A 180 7.11 0.74 7.93
C VAL A 180 7.10 2.22 8.32
N CYS A 181 6.23 2.65 9.23
CA CYS A 181 6.17 4.06 9.64
C CYS A 181 7.44 4.52 10.35
N ASN A 182 8.06 3.65 11.13
CA ASN A 182 9.15 3.99 12.03
C ASN A 182 10.52 3.69 11.40
N ASN A 183 10.67 2.54 10.74
CA ASN A 183 11.98 2.10 10.25
C ASN A 183 12.24 2.49 8.80
N ILE A 184 11.19 2.55 7.96
CA ILE A 184 11.32 2.95 6.54
C ILE A 184 11.06 4.43 6.38
N GLN A 185 9.92 4.91 6.87
CA GLN A 185 9.49 6.29 6.69
C GLN A 185 10.09 7.25 7.73
N CYS A 186 10.63 6.73 8.84
CA CYS A 186 11.22 7.53 9.93
C CYS A 186 10.27 8.62 10.50
N VAL A 187 8.97 8.40 10.43
CA VAL A 187 7.93 9.31 10.93
C VAL A 187 7.60 9.01 12.40
N HIS A 188 7.80 7.79 12.87
CA HIS A 188 7.58 7.44 14.29
C HIS A 188 6.16 7.73 14.81
N ASN A 189 5.15 7.71 13.94
CA ASN A 189 3.78 8.06 14.33
C ASN A 189 3.06 6.93 15.07
N LEU A 190 3.31 5.67 14.69
CA LEU A 190 2.58 4.51 15.20
C LEU A 190 3.42 3.75 16.23
N ALA A 191 2.79 3.32 17.32
CA ALA A 191 3.42 2.53 18.37
C ALA A 191 2.43 1.57 19.03
N LEU A 192 2.92 0.60 19.79
CA LEU A 192 2.09 -0.20 20.68
C LEU A 192 1.95 0.50 22.03
N PHE A 193 0.72 0.65 22.51
CA PHE A 193 0.41 1.30 23.78
C PHE A 193 -0.69 0.55 24.52
N GLY A 194 -0.79 0.78 25.83
CA GLY A 194 -1.75 0.10 26.71
C GLY A 194 -1.23 -1.20 27.32
N ARG A 195 -2.08 -1.88 28.11
CA ARG A 195 -1.79 -3.15 28.79
C ARG A 195 -3.03 -4.03 28.81
N GLY A 196 -2.83 -5.34 28.93
CA GLY A 196 -3.93 -6.29 28.99
C GLY A 196 -4.83 -6.18 27.75
N GLN A 197 -6.12 -5.94 27.99
CA GLN A 197 -7.13 -5.80 26.93
C GLN A 197 -7.00 -4.50 26.14
N ASP A 198 -6.39 -3.46 26.71
CA ASP A 198 -6.19 -2.15 26.06
C ASP A 198 -4.90 -2.09 25.23
N TYR A 199 -4.13 -3.18 25.16
CA TYR A 199 -2.90 -3.24 24.37
C TYR A 199 -3.22 -3.18 22.87
N ARG A 200 -2.94 -2.06 22.23
CA ARG A 200 -3.27 -1.81 20.81
C ARG A 200 -2.19 -0.98 20.12
N VAL A 201 -2.23 -0.99 18.78
CA VAL A 201 -1.44 -0.05 17.98
C VAL A 201 -2.12 1.31 18.10
N THR A 202 -1.43 2.38 18.48
CA THR A 202 -1.96 3.75 18.61
C THR A 202 -1.14 4.75 17.79
N ALA A 203 -1.74 5.90 17.50
CA ALA A 203 -1.04 7.06 16.92
C ALA A 203 -0.57 7.99 18.04
N SER A 204 0.71 8.39 18.04
CA SER A 204 1.32 9.42 18.91
C SER A 204 0.73 9.54 20.33
N MET A 205 0.89 8.51 21.17
CA MET A 205 0.33 8.45 22.55
C MET A 205 -1.21 8.47 22.59
N ASP A 206 -1.86 7.67 21.75
CA ASP A 206 -3.33 7.51 21.72
C ASP A 206 -4.11 8.76 21.27
N LYS A 207 -3.44 9.62 20.49
CA LYS A 207 -4.08 10.74 19.80
C LYS A 207 -4.81 10.27 18.54
N SER A 208 -5.72 11.10 18.06
CA SER A 208 -6.26 10.96 16.70
C SER A 208 -5.14 11.11 15.65
N MET A 209 -5.30 10.46 14.50
CA MET A 209 -4.34 10.54 13.41
C MET A 209 -4.10 11.99 12.94
N LYS A 210 -5.09 12.87 13.02
CA LYS A 210 -4.96 14.30 12.69
C LYS A 210 -4.08 15.07 13.66
N GLU A 211 -4.12 14.75 14.95
CA GLU A 211 -3.34 15.41 16.01
C GLU A 211 -1.98 14.73 16.27
N SER A 212 -1.70 13.68 15.51
CA SER A 212 -0.50 12.87 15.57
C SER A 212 0.60 13.37 14.63
N LEU A 213 1.76 12.73 14.63
CA LEU A 213 2.88 12.99 13.73
C LEU A 213 2.67 12.48 12.29
N CYS A 214 1.46 12.06 11.92
CA CYS A 214 1.16 11.52 10.60
C CYS A 214 1.39 12.55 9.47
N VAL A 215 2.29 12.23 8.55
CA VAL A 215 2.56 13.03 7.35
C VAL A 215 1.69 12.67 6.14
N ARG A 216 0.76 11.72 6.32
CA ARG A 216 -0.23 11.26 5.31
C ARG A 216 0.36 10.59 4.06
N CYS A 217 1.49 9.89 4.19
CA CYS A 217 2.10 9.14 3.08
C CYS A 217 1.34 7.84 2.71
N GLY A 218 0.44 7.36 3.56
CA GLY A 218 -0.40 6.19 3.28
C GLY A 218 0.33 4.83 3.24
N ARG A 219 1.62 4.76 3.54
CA ARG A 219 2.39 3.48 3.49
C ARG A 219 1.94 2.43 4.50
N CYS A 220 1.38 2.87 5.62
CA CYS A 220 0.80 1.95 6.60
C CYS A 220 -0.45 1.23 6.08
N VAL A 221 -1.17 1.84 5.12
CA VAL A 221 -2.31 1.23 4.43
C VAL A 221 -1.83 0.14 3.47
N ASP A 222 -0.72 0.36 2.76
CA ASP A 222 -0.16 -0.60 1.81
C ASP A 222 0.12 -1.95 2.46
N VAL A 223 0.67 -1.93 3.67
CA VAL A 223 1.15 -3.14 4.36
C VAL A 223 0.15 -3.76 5.34
N CYS A 224 -1.00 -3.13 5.56
CA CYS A 224 -2.02 -3.67 6.47
C CYS A 224 -2.65 -4.95 5.87
N PRO A 225 -2.62 -6.11 6.57
CA PRO A 225 -3.24 -7.35 6.05
C PRO A 225 -4.76 -7.36 6.08
N THR A 226 -5.35 -6.50 6.89
CA THR A 226 -6.78 -6.48 7.23
C THR A 226 -7.37 -5.10 6.95
N GLY A 227 -8.64 -4.90 7.29
CA GLY A 227 -9.32 -3.61 7.15
C GLY A 227 -8.98 -2.59 8.24
N ALA A 228 -7.90 -2.79 9.03
CA ALA A 228 -7.58 -1.88 10.14
C ALA A 228 -7.06 -0.52 9.67
N LEU A 229 -6.34 -0.48 8.56
CA LEU A 229 -5.88 0.75 7.93
C LEU A 229 -6.22 0.68 6.45
N HIS A 230 -6.99 1.66 5.99
CA HIS A 230 -7.39 1.80 4.60
C HIS A 230 -7.55 3.26 4.21
N MET A 231 -7.51 3.52 2.90
CA MET A 231 -7.90 4.83 2.38
C MET A 231 -9.41 4.99 2.47
N ASN A 232 -9.88 6.21 2.66
CA ASN A 232 -11.29 6.53 2.63
C ASN A 232 -11.83 6.35 1.20
N GLU A 233 -12.66 5.32 1.00
CA GLU A 233 -13.19 4.99 -0.32
C GLU A 233 -14.23 6.03 -0.78
N THR A 234 -14.17 6.38 -2.06
CA THR A 234 -15.02 7.34 -2.76
C THR A 234 -15.88 6.71 -3.87
N ILE A 235 -15.86 5.36 -3.97
CA ILE A 235 -16.56 4.56 -5.00
C ILE A 235 -17.98 5.06 -5.28
N ASP A 236 -18.83 5.18 -4.27
CA ASP A 236 -20.24 5.53 -4.45
C ASP A 236 -20.41 6.95 -5.04
N LYS A 237 -19.59 7.90 -4.57
CA LYS A 237 -19.64 9.28 -5.05
C LYS A 237 -19.11 9.35 -6.48
N MET A 238 -18.00 8.70 -6.77
CA MET A 238 -17.41 8.67 -8.10
C MET A 238 -18.40 8.06 -9.12
N LEU A 239 -18.99 6.91 -8.80
CA LEU A 239 -19.99 6.26 -9.66
C LEU A 239 -21.27 7.08 -9.83
N PHE A 240 -21.69 7.81 -8.79
CA PHE A 240 -22.83 8.73 -8.90
C PHE A 240 -22.57 9.80 -9.97
N TYR A 241 -21.40 10.45 -9.96
CA TYR A 241 -21.06 11.45 -10.97
C TYR A 241 -20.77 10.83 -12.34
N ALA A 242 -20.15 9.65 -12.41
CA ALA A 242 -19.90 8.94 -13.67
C ALA A 242 -21.19 8.47 -14.38
N HIS A 243 -22.31 8.40 -13.66
CA HIS A 243 -23.61 8.07 -14.23
C HIS A 243 -24.61 9.24 -14.17
N SER A 244 -24.16 10.44 -13.81
CA SER A 244 -24.98 11.64 -13.85
C SER A 244 -24.84 12.32 -15.22
N TYR A 245 -25.98 12.67 -15.83
CA TYR A 245 -25.99 13.42 -17.09
C TYR A 245 -25.53 14.88 -16.97
N SER A 246 -25.42 15.40 -15.74
CA SER A 246 -25.06 16.79 -15.44
C SER A 246 -23.59 16.98 -15.09
N SER A 247 -22.75 15.96 -15.29
CA SER A 247 -21.32 16.06 -15.02
C SER A 247 -20.55 15.39 -16.13
N GLN A 248 -19.39 15.96 -16.45
CA GLN A 248 -18.43 15.34 -17.35
C GLN A 248 -17.25 14.81 -16.55
N MET A 249 -16.94 13.52 -16.69
CA MET A 249 -15.89 12.84 -15.96
C MET A 249 -14.59 12.78 -16.77
N PHE A 250 -13.54 13.40 -16.23
CA PHE A 250 -12.19 13.31 -16.75
C PHE A 250 -11.34 12.46 -15.82
N GLY A 251 -10.70 11.43 -16.37
CA GLY A 251 -9.88 10.47 -15.65
C GLY A 251 -8.40 10.55 -16.04
N MET A 252 -7.51 10.28 -15.08
CA MET A 252 -6.11 9.92 -15.35
C MET A 252 -5.82 8.56 -14.73
N VAL A 253 -5.14 7.70 -15.47
CA VAL A 253 -4.74 6.37 -15.02
C VAL A 253 -3.23 6.32 -14.91
N SER A 254 -2.72 6.09 -13.70
CA SER A 254 -1.30 5.89 -13.45
C SER A 254 -0.87 4.46 -13.72
N SER A 255 0.29 4.27 -14.34
CA SER A 255 0.92 2.95 -14.48
C SER A 255 1.18 2.26 -13.12
N SER A 256 1.29 3.04 -12.04
CA SER A 256 1.52 2.54 -10.68
C SER A 256 0.42 1.63 -10.12
N VAL A 257 -0.81 1.65 -10.68
CA VAL A 257 -1.88 0.73 -10.21
C VAL A 257 -1.80 -0.65 -10.83
N LEU A 258 -1.07 -0.83 -11.94
CA LEU A 258 -1.09 -2.06 -12.73
C LEU A 258 -0.60 -3.28 -11.93
N PRO A 259 0.56 -3.25 -11.23
CA PRO A 259 1.08 -4.44 -10.56
C PRO A 259 0.16 -4.93 -9.43
N GLU A 260 -0.46 -4.00 -8.69
CA GLU A 260 -1.41 -4.38 -7.65
C GLU A 260 -2.72 -4.91 -8.25
N LEU A 261 -3.23 -4.33 -9.34
CA LEU A 261 -4.41 -4.84 -10.03
C LEU A 261 -4.18 -6.25 -10.61
N GLU A 262 -3.01 -6.53 -11.19
CA GLU A 262 -2.64 -7.85 -11.68
C GLU A 262 -2.70 -8.88 -10.55
N LYS A 263 -2.07 -8.56 -9.42
CA LYS A 263 -2.09 -9.40 -8.22
C LYS A 263 -3.50 -9.65 -7.71
N LEU A 264 -4.34 -8.61 -7.61
CA LEU A 264 -5.72 -8.73 -7.13
C LEU A 264 -6.61 -9.53 -8.09
N ASN A 265 -6.33 -9.48 -9.39
CA ASN A 265 -7.07 -10.25 -10.40
C ASN A 265 -6.49 -11.66 -10.64
N ASN A 266 -5.43 -12.07 -9.93
CA ASN A 266 -4.69 -13.31 -10.22
C ASN A 266 -4.27 -13.39 -11.70
N MET A 267 -3.59 -12.35 -12.17
CA MET A 267 -2.98 -12.28 -13.50
C MET A 267 -1.47 -12.47 -13.39
N GLU A 268 -0.84 -12.92 -14.47
CA GLU A 268 0.62 -12.94 -14.55
C GLU A 268 1.16 -11.50 -14.58
N GLU A 269 2.31 -11.29 -13.94
CA GLU A 269 2.95 -9.98 -13.85
C GLU A 269 3.33 -9.45 -15.25
N GLY A 270 2.99 -8.19 -15.53
CA GLY A 270 3.27 -7.52 -16.80
C GLY A 270 2.30 -7.86 -17.95
N THR A 271 1.16 -8.51 -17.68
CA THR A 271 0.15 -8.85 -18.69
C THR A 271 -0.99 -7.84 -18.83
N LEU A 272 -1.15 -6.95 -17.84
CA LEU A 272 -2.13 -5.87 -17.86
C LEU A 272 -1.50 -4.61 -18.46
N ASP A 273 -1.92 -4.27 -19.68
CA ASP A 273 -1.57 -3.00 -20.30
C ASP A 273 -2.51 -1.86 -19.86
N GLY A 274 -2.04 -0.63 -20.02
CA GLY A 274 -2.82 0.58 -19.70
C GLY A 274 -4.08 0.72 -20.57
N HIS A 275 -4.10 0.19 -21.80
CA HIS A 275 -5.25 0.32 -22.70
C HIS A 275 -6.47 -0.47 -22.21
N LYS A 276 -6.28 -1.67 -21.66
CA LYS A 276 -7.35 -2.45 -21.01
C LYS A 276 -7.96 -1.69 -19.85
N LEU A 277 -7.12 -1.00 -19.08
CA LEU A 277 -7.56 -0.21 -17.95
C LEU A 277 -8.33 1.04 -18.40
N ILE A 278 -7.91 1.71 -19.46
CA ILE A 278 -8.64 2.82 -20.07
C ILE A 278 -10.01 2.37 -20.59
N ALA A 279 -10.07 1.22 -21.27
CA ALA A 279 -11.35 0.65 -21.71
C ALA A 279 -12.27 0.32 -20.51
N ALA A 280 -11.70 -0.12 -19.39
CA ALA A 280 -12.44 -0.35 -18.16
C ALA A 280 -12.97 0.97 -17.58
N MET A 281 -12.18 2.03 -17.57
CA MET A 281 -12.61 3.37 -17.14
C MET A 281 -13.79 3.89 -17.95
N LYS A 282 -13.74 3.76 -19.28
CA LYS A 282 -14.86 4.14 -20.15
C LYS A 282 -16.13 3.36 -19.82
N LYS A 283 -16.02 2.06 -19.53
CA LYS A 283 -17.17 1.24 -19.08
C LYS A 283 -17.74 1.68 -17.74
N LEU A 284 -16.94 2.30 -16.87
CA LEU A 284 -17.41 2.88 -15.61
C LEU A 284 -18.16 4.21 -15.80
N GLY A 285 -18.17 4.78 -17.01
CA GLY A 285 -18.80 6.09 -17.28
C GLY A 285 -17.83 7.27 -17.22
N ILE A 286 -16.53 7.03 -17.41
CA ILE A 286 -15.55 8.12 -17.54
C ILE A 286 -15.50 8.57 -19.00
N ASP A 287 -15.90 9.82 -19.25
CA ASP A 287 -16.06 10.39 -20.59
C ASP A 287 -14.72 10.58 -21.32
N CYS A 288 -13.72 11.09 -20.60
CA CYS A 288 -12.40 11.38 -21.15
C CYS A 288 -11.31 10.79 -20.25
N VAL A 289 -10.32 10.12 -20.85
CA VAL A 289 -9.15 9.62 -20.12
C VAL A 289 -7.90 10.26 -20.70
N ILE A 290 -7.17 10.99 -19.86
CA ILE A 290 -5.91 11.67 -20.21
C ILE A 290 -4.75 10.73 -19.88
N SER A 291 -3.77 10.66 -20.78
CA SER A 291 -2.55 9.89 -20.56
C SER A 291 -1.73 10.48 -19.42
N GLU A 292 -1.24 9.62 -18.51
CA GLU A 292 -0.32 10.03 -17.45
C GLU A 292 0.99 10.60 -18.05
N GLU A 293 1.43 10.12 -19.21
CA GLU A 293 2.68 10.52 -19.87
C GLU A 293 2.72 12.02 -20.21
N GLU A 294 1.61 12.56 -20.72
CA GLU A 294 1.50 14.00 -21.00
C GLU A 294 1.65 14.83 -19.72
N ILE A 295 1.07 14.35 -18.62
CA ILE A 295 1.14 15.01 -17.32
C ILE A 295 2.55 14.91 -16.73
N ILE A 296 3.22 13.77 -16.93
CA ILE A 296 4.62 13.55 -16.56
C ILE A 296 5.52 14.52 -17.33
N ASP A 297 5.41 14.61 -18.65
CA ASP A 297 6.23 15.52 -19.48
C ASP A 297 6.15 16.98 -19.02
N ILE A 298 4.94 17.46 -18.71
CA ILE A 298 4.71 18.80 -18.18
C ILE A 298 5.44 18.99 -16.83
N ASN A 299 5.38 18.00 -15.96
CA ASN A 299 6.05 18.04 -14.65
C ASN A 299 7.56 17.96 -14.77
N GLN A 300 8.07 17.09 -15.65
CA GLN A 300 9.49 16.92 -15.89
C GLN A 300 10.10 18.19 -16.46
N THR A 301 9.42 18.83 -17.42
CA THR A 301 9.84 20.13 -17.98
C THR A 301 9.99 21.19 -16.87
N LYS A 302 9.00 21.33 -15.99
CA LYS A 302 9.06 22.28 -14.85
C LYS A 302 10.22 21.94 -13.89
N ALA A 303 10.41 20.66 -13.59
CA ALA A 303 11.48 20.21 -12.71
C ALA A 303 12.87 20.48 -13.31
N GLU A 304 13.06 20.26 -14.62
CA GLU A 304 14.31 20.57 -15.31
C GLU A 304 14.61 22.07 -15.34
N GLU A 305 13.59 22.91 -15.53
CA GLU A 305 13.74 24.37 -15.48
C GLU A 305 14.27 24.84 -14.12
N ILE A 306 13.74 24.27 -13.02
CA ILE A 306 14.23 24.53 -11.65
C ILE A 306 15.71 24.16 -11.52
N ILE A 307 16.10 22.96 -11.99
CA ILE A 307 17.49 22.48 -11.91
C ILE A 307 18.45 23.35 -12.73
N ARG A 308 18.02 23.83 -13.91
CA ARG A 308 18.83 24.65 -14.80
C ARG A 308 19.02 26.09 -14.30
N GLN A 309 17.97 26.67 -13.71
CA GLN A 309 18.02 28.05 -13.21
C GLN A 309 18.75 28.18 -11.88
N ALA A 310 18.98 27.07 -11.18
CA ALA A 310 19.64 27.08 -9.89
C ALA A 310 21.15 27.36 -9.97
N THR A 311 21.58 28.34 -9.18
CA THR A 311 22.98 28.76 -9.02
C THR A 311 23.71 28.07 -7.87
N GLY A 312 23.02 27.22 -7.10
CA GLY A 312 23.56 26.47 -5.97
C GLY A 312 22.80 25.16 -5.74
N GLN A 313 22.94 24.57 -4.55
CA GLN A 313 22.25 23.34 -4.18
C GLN A 313 20.72 23.50 -4.27
N VAL A 314 20.07 22.56 -4.94
CA VAL A 314 18.61 22.49 -5.05
C VAL A 314 18.09 21.33 -4.24
N ILE A 315 17.07 21.57 -3.43
CA ILE A 315 16.27 20.52 -2.81
C ILE A 315 14.86 20.69 -3.36
N MET A 316 14.28 19.64 -3.95
CA MET A 316 12.99 19.74 -4.61
C MET A 316 12.10 18.53 -4.37
N SER A 317 10.79 18.75 -4.44
CA SER A 317 9.78 17.71 -4.32
C SER A 317 8.47 18.14 -4.97
N ASN A 318 7.68 17.18 -5.44
CA ASN A 318 6.27 17.34 -5.75
C ASN A 318 5.36 16.44 -4.92
N SER A 319 5.92 15.80 -3.88
CA SER A 319 5.19 14.87 -3.02
C SER A 319 4.51 15.64 -1.88
N PHE A 320 3.22 15.36 -1.69
CA PHE A 320 2.42 15.97 -0.65
C PHE A 320 2.91 15.60 0.76
N SER A 321 3.24 14.33 0.98
CA SER A 321 3.73 13.84 2.27
C SER A 321 5.17 14.25 2.55
N ALA A 322 6.02 14.38 1.52
CA ALA A 322 7.36 14.96 1.66
C ALA A 322 7.30 16.40 2.21
N LYS A 323 6.37 17.22 1.68
CA LYS A 323 6.14 18.57 2.22
C LYS A 323 5.74 18.53 3.70
N ASN A 324 4.77 17.70 4.06
CA ASN A 324 4.32 17.56 5.45
C ASN A 324 5.46 17.04 6.37
N PHE A 325 6.32 16.17 5.85
CA PHE A 325 7.48 15.66 6.57
C PHE A 325 8.52 16.76 6.84
N VAL A 326 8.89 17.54 5.82
CA VAL A 326 9.80 18.69 6.00
C VAL A 326 9.20 19.72 6.96
N ASP A 327 7.92 20.06 6.80
CA ASP A 327 7.22 21.01 7.68
C ASP A 327 7.22 20.56 9.15
N THR A 328 7.16 19.25 9.41
CA THR A 328 7.10 18.67 10.75
C THR A 328 8.49 18.48 11.37
N TYR A 329 9.45 17.94 10.61
CA TYR A 329 10.74 17.49 11.14
C TYR A 329 11.92 18.42 10.81
N TYR A 330 11.82 19.20 9.74
CA TYR A 330 12.88 20.11 9.26
C TYR A 330 12.33 21.52 8.99
N PRO A 331 11.68 22.17 9.99
CA PRO A 331 11.05 23.48 9.79
C PRO A 331 12.05 24.57 9.35
N ASN A 332 13.33 24.42 9.69
CA ASN A 332 14.43 25.28 9.27
C ASN A 332 14.84 25.11 7.79
N LEU A 333 14.50 23.99 7.16
CA LEU A 333 14.76 23.74 5.74
C LEU A 333 13.55 24.03 4.85
N LYS A 334 12.39 24.37 5.44
CA LYS A 334 11.13 24.60 4.72
C LYS A 334 11.27 25.56 3.53
N ASP A 335 11.95 26.69 3.73
CA ASP A 335 12.14 27.71 2.69
C ASP A 335 13.25 27.37 1.68
N LYS A 336 14.04 26.32 1.95
CA LYS A 336 15.09 25.83 1.06
C LYS A 336 14.57 24.75 0.09
N VAL A 337 13.43 24.13 0.37
CA VAL A 337 12.84 23.11 -0.48
C VAL A 337 11.90 23.76 -1.50
N ILE A 338 12.17 23.52 -2.78
CA ILE A 338 11.35 23.98 -3.89
C ILE A 338 10.26 22.94 -4.15
N TYR A 339 9.02 23.32 -3.91
CA TYR A 339 7.85 22.49 -4.21
C TYR A 339 7.24 22.90 -5.55
N TYR A 340 7.23 21.98 -6.51
CA TYR A 340 6.50 22.13 -7.76
C TYR A 340 5.20 21.31 -7.71
N GLU A 341 4.32 21.55 -8.68
CA GLU A 341 2.98 20.96 -8.71
C GLU A 341 3.03 19.42 -8.70
N SER A 342 2.05 18.81 -8.04
CA SER A 342 1.88 17.36 -8.13
C SER A 342 1.36 16.95 -9.51
N LEU A 343 1.43 15.64 -9.80
CA LEU A 343 0.79 15.09 -10.99
C LEU A 343 -0.72 15.34 -10.99
N GLN A 344 -1.38 15.31 -9.81
CA GLN A 344 -2.81 15.58 -9.68
C GLN A 344 -3.16 17.04 -9.97
N GLU A 345 -2.40 17.98 -9.42
CA GLU A 345 -2.59 19.42 -9.67
C GLU A 345 -2.38 19.75 -11.15
N THR A 346 -1.36 19.14 -11.77
CA THR A 346 -1.09 19.33 -13.20
C THR A 346 -2.19 18.72 -14.07
N PHE A 347 -2.65 17.52 -13.74
CA PHE A 347 -3.78 16.88 -14.41
C PHE A 347 -5.06 17.70 -14.31
N ALA A 348 -5.38 18.24 -13.13
CA ALA A 348 -6.59 19.04 -12.95
C ALA A 348 -6.60 20.30 -13.83
N LYS A 349 -5.45 20.98 -13.97
CA LYS A 349 -5.30 22.11 -14.90
C LYS A 349 -5.49 21.67 -16.34
N ARG A 350 -4.84 20.57 -16.72
CA ARG A 350 -4.93 20.04 -18.09
C ARG A 350 -6.34 19.59 -18.47
N ALA A 351 -7.06 18.97 -17.53
CA ALA A 351 -8.45 18.56 -17.72
C ALA A 351 -9.36 19.77 -17.99
N LYS A 352 -9.20 20.88 -17.26
CA LYS A 352 -9.98 22.11 -17.47
C LYS A 352 -9.68 22.77 -18.82
N GLU A 353 -8.41 22.79 -19.23
CA GLU A 353 -8.01 23.29 -20.56
C GLU A 353 -8.65 22.47 -21.68
N LEU A 354 -8.57 21.14 -21.60
CA LEU A 354 -9.17 20.25 -22.60
C LEU A 354 -10.69 20.34 -22.60
N ALA A 355 -11.32 20.41 -21.42
CA ALA A 355 -12.76 20.59 -21.31
C ALA A 355 -13.23 21.85 -22.06
N SER A 356 -12.51 22.97 -21.89
CA SER A 356 -12.78 24.23 -22.60
C SER A 356 -12.62 24.08 -24.12
N GLN A 357 -11.62 23.33 -24.58
CA GLN A 357 -11.39 23.08 -26.02
C GLN A 357 -12.49 22.22 -26.65
N PHE A 358 -13.05 21.26 -25.90
CA PHE A 358 -14.17 20.44 -26.33
C PHE A 358 -15.53 21.12 -26.17
N GLY A 359 -15.59 22.31 -25.56
CA GLY A 359 -16.83 23.04 -25.31
C GLY A 359 -17.66 22.51 -24.15
N PHE A 360 -17.04 21.76 -23.23
CA PHE A 360 -17.67 21.34 -21.98
C PHE A 360 -17.70 22.47 -20.96
N ASP A 361 -18.71 22.45 -20.08
CA ASP A 361 -18.78 23.37 -18.96
C ASP A 361 -17.73 22.97 -17.90
N VAL A 362 -16.83 23.89 -17.60
CA VAL A 362 -15.74 23.68 -16.63
C VAL A 362 -16.28 23.58 -15.20
N ASP A 363 -17.45 24.18 -14.92
CA ASP A 363 -18.06 24.15 -13.59
C ASP A 363 -18.78 22.81 -13.31
N GLU A 364 -19.18 22.08 -14.36
CA GLU A 364 -19.77 20.73 -14.27
C GLU A 364 -18.73 19.60 -14.38
N LEU A 365 -17.45 19.97 -14.58
CA LEU A 365 -16.35 19.02 -14.70
C LEU A 365 -16.09 18.30 -13.38
N LYS A 366 -15.87 16.99 -13.48
CA LYS A 366 -15.41 16.13 -12.40
C LYS A 366 -14.15 15.38 -12.78
N THR A 367 -13.20 15.36 -11.87
CA THR A 367 -11.85 14.83 -12.09
C THR A 367 -11.57 13.64 -11.18
N VAL A 368 -11.08 12.54 -11.77
CA VAL A 368 -10.70 11.33 -11.03
C VAL A 368 -9.29 10.88 -11.40
N VAL A 369 -8.49 10.53 -10.40
CA VAL A 369 -7.13 10.00 -10.60
C VAL A 369 -7.04 8.59 -10.02
N PHE A 370 -6.59 7.64 -10.83
CA PHE A 370 -6.30 6.27 -10.41
C PHE A 370 -4.80 6.11 -10.20
N THR A 371 -4.36 5.87 -8.97
CA THR A 371 -2.95 5.95 -8.58
C THR A 371 -2.59 4.97 -7.47
N GLY A 372 -1.42 4.34 -7.56
CA GLY A 372 -0.83 3.52 -6.50
C GLY A 372 -0.21 4.35 -5.36
N ASN A 373 -0.16 5.68 -5.51
CA ASN A 373 0.37 6.57 -4.47
C ASN A 373 -0.74 7.01 -3.52
N ASN A 374 -0.82 6.40 -2.33
CA ASN A 374 -1.87 6.70 -1.36
C ASN A 374 -1.84 8.13 -0.79
N GLU A 375 -0.72 8.88 -0.87
CA GLU A 375 -0.69 10.27 -0.40
C GLU A 375 -1.64 11.17 -1.19
N ASN A 376 -1.94 10.80 -2.44
CA ASN A 376 -2.85 11.49 -3.35
C ASN A 376 -4.27 11.58 -2.78
N GLY A 377 -4.70 10.56 -2.02
CA GLY A 377 -5.98 10.61 -1.31
C GLY A 377 -6.00 11.68 -0.21
N ALA A 378 -4.86 11.94 0.43
CA ALA A 378 -4.74 13.03 1.39
C ALA A 378 -4.63 14.40 0.72
N GLU A 379 -3.94 14.48 -0.42
CA GLU A 379 -3.86 15.69 -1.22
C GLU A 379 -5.26 16.17 -1.66
N VAL A 380 -6.12 15.25 -2.09
CA VAL A 380 -7.53 15.54 -2.43
C VAL A 380 -8.27 16.14 -1.23
N VAL A 381 -8.17 15.53 -0.06
CA VAL A 381 -8.91 15.97 1.12
C VAL A 381 -8.45 17.33 1.63
N GLU A 382 -7.15 17.63 1.57
CA GLU A 382 -6.60 18.85 2.17
C GLU A 382 -6.41 20.00 1.20
N LYS A 383 -6.12 19.73 -0.08
CA LYS A 383 -5.95 20.76 -1.11
C LYS A 383 -7.12 20.86 -2.10
N GLY A 384 -7.93 19.81 -2.23
CA GLY A 384 -8.92 19.73 -3.32
C GLY A 384 -8.25 19.70 -4.70
N SER A 385 -7.12 18.99 -4.84
CA SER A 385 -6.35 18.93 -6.08
C SER A 385 -7.16 18.37 -7.26
N VAL A 386 -7.99 17.35 -6.99
CA VAL A 386 -9.00 16.77 -7.90
C VAL A 386 -10.24 16.39 -7.08
N ASP A 387 -11.34 15.99 -7.74
CA ASP A 387 -12.56 15.56 -7.02
C ASP A 387 -12.40 14.17 -6.38
N PHE A 388 -11.72 13.23 -7.06
CA PHE A 388 -11.56 11.85 -6.60
C PHE A 388 -10.13 11.33 -6.84
N SER A 389 -9.61 10.55 -5.88
CA SER A 389 -8.36 9.80 -6.03
C SER A 389 -8.55 8.39 -5.50
N MET A 390 -8.38 7.39 -6.36
CA MET A 390 -8.68 5.99 -6.07
C MET A 390 -7.42 5.14 -6.24
N ASN A 391 -7.13 4.28 -5.28
CA ASN A 391 -6.02 3.33 -5.39
C ASN A 391 -6.44 2.02 -6.06
N ALA A 392 -5.46 1.15 -6.33
CA ALA A 392 -5.71 -0.12 -7.03
C ALA A 392 -6.73 -1.02 -6.30
N ARG A 393 -6.78 -1.00 -4.96
CA ARG A 393 -7.71 -1.81 -4.16
C ARG A 393 -9.14 -1.30 -4.26
N GLU A 394 -9.31 0.01 -4.13
CA GLU A 394 -10.60 0.67 -4.27
C GLU A 394 -11.14 0.49 -5.70
N LEU A 395 -10.24 0.60 -6.70
CA LEU A 395 -10.57 0.36 -8.09
C LEU A 395 -10.96 -1.10 -8.35
N TYR A 396 -10.22 -2.07 -7.79
CA TYR A 396 -10.59 -3.48 -7.85
C TYR A 396 -11.98 -3.73 -7.25
N ARG A 397 -12.29 -3.13 -6.10
CA ARG A 397 -13.63 -3.21 -5.49
C ARG A 397 -14.70 -2.57 -6.36
N THR A 398 -14.38 -1.46 -7.02
CA THR A 398 -15.27 -0.82 -7.99
C THR A 398 -15.60 -1.77 -9.13
N PHE A 399 -14.60 -2.44 -9.70
CA PHE A 399 -14.79 -3.44 -10.76
C PHE A 399 -15.64 -4.63 -10.31
N MET A 400 -15.41 -5.13 -9.10
CA MET A 400 -16.22 -6.20 -8.53
C MET A 400 -17.69 -5.78 -8.36
N ARG A 401 -17.94 -4.52 -8.00
CA ARG A 401 -19.30 -3.96 -7.82
C ARG A 401 -20.01 -3.69 -9.16
N THR A 402 -19.27 -3.27 -10.19
CA THR A 402 -19.85 -2.92 -11.51
C THR A 402 -19.82 -4.07 -12.52
N GLY A 403 -19.14 -5.17 -12.20
CA GLY A 403 -19.01 -6.34 -13.09
C GLY A 403 -17.97 -6.16 -14.20
N VAL A 404 -17.05 -5.20 -14.06
CA VAL A 404 -15.95 -5.01 -15.01
C VAL A 404 -14.89 -6.10 -14.81
N ASP A 405 -14.66 -6.92 -15.84
CA ASP A 405 -13.64 -7.99 -15.83
C ASP A 405 -12.46 -7.63 -16.73
N LEU A 406 -11.34 -7.21 -16.12
CA LEU A 406 -10.12 -6.81 -16.84
C LEU A 406 -9.57 -7.92 -17.75
N LYS A 407 -9.79 -9.21 -17.44
CA LYS A 407 -9.31 -10.34 -18.26
C LYS A 407 -10.03 -10.44 -19.59
N ARG A 408 -11.23 -9.88 -19.68
CA ARG A 408 -12.08 -9.88 -20.88
C ARG A 408 -12.08 -8.52 -21.59
N MET A 409 -11.37 -7.53 -21.04
CA MET A 409 -11.27 -6.23 -21.67
C MET A 409 -10.31 -6.30 -22.85
N ASN A 410 -10.81 -5.85 -24.00
CA ASN A 410 -10.01 -5.55 -25.17
C ASN A 410 -10.22 -4.07 -25.47
N SER A 411 -9.16 -3.35 -25.75
CA SER A 411 -9.25 -1.95 -26.18
C SER A 411 -8.96 -1.86 -27.67
N ALA A 412 -9.79 -1.10 -28.38
CA ALA A 412 -9.52 -0.65 -29.76
C ALA A 412 -8.93 0.78 -29.78
N ASP A 413 -8.75 1.40 -28.61
CA ASP A 413 -8.35 2.80 -28.49
C ASP A 413 -6.83 2.95 -28.65
N GLY A 414 -6.43 3.65 -29.72
CA GLY A 414 -5.04 3.98 -30.05
C GLY A 414 -4.49 5.17 -29.27
N LEU A 415 -4.54 5.14 -27.93
CA LEU A 415 -3.72 6.07 -27.15
C LEU A 415 -2.24 5.74 -27.41
N LYS A 416 -1.43 6.74 -27.80
CA LYS A 416 0.01 6.56 -27.82
C LYS A 416 0.49 6.55 -26.37
N MET A 417 1.06 5.43 -25.93
CA MET A 417 1.79 5.29 -24.67
C MET A 417 3.30 5.45 -24.90
N ASN A 418 3.70 6.43 -25.70
CA ASN A 418 5.11 6.71 -25.95
C ASN A 418 5.40 8.16 -25.55
N LEU A 419 6.34 8.32 -24.61
CA LEU A 419 6.97 9.59 -24.32
C LEU A 419 7.77 10.03 -25.55
N ASP A 420 7.32 11.07 -26.25
CA ASP A 420 7.98 11.57 -27.47
C ASP A 420 9.21 12.47 -27.17
N LYS A 421 9.44 12.83 -25.89
CA LYS A 421 10.46 13.81 -25.48
C LYS A 421 11.51 13.20 -24.57
N GLU A 422 12.78 13.28 -24.97
CA GLU A 422 13.91 12.89 -24.11
C GLU A 422 14.25 14.03 -23.14
N HIS A 423 14.16 13.75 -21.84
CA HIS A 423 14.59 14.65 -20.77
C HIS A 423 16.04 14.35 -20.34
N ILE A 424 16.84 15.39 -20.10
CA ILE A 424 18.24 15.25 -19.65
C ILE A 424 18.30 14.75 -18.21
N PHE A 425 17.34 15.17 -17.38
CA PHE A 425 17.20 14.74 -16.00
C PHE A 425 16.06 13.73 -15.80
N ASP A 426 15.70 12.93 -16.82
CA ASP A 426 14.58 11.99 -16.77
C ASP A 426 14.57 11.11 -15.51
N ALA A 427 15.70 10.48 -15.18
CA ALA A 427 15.84 9.67 -13.95
C ALA A 427 15.55 10.46 -12.66
N VAL A 428 15.82 11.77 -12.66
CA VAL A 428 15.58 12.68 -11.53
C VAL A 428 14.17 13.22 -11.53
N THR A 429 13.46 13.30 -12.64
CA THR A 429 12.17 13.98 -12.74
C THR A 429 10.99 13.04 -12.96
N ALA A 430 11.25 11.79 -13.35
CA ALA A 430 10.25 10.74 -13.59
C ALA A 430 9.41 10.43 -12.33
N PRO A 431 8.20 9.85 -12.47
CA PRO A 431 7.43 9.40 -11.31
C PRO A 431 8.24 8.43 -10.47
N VAL A 432 8.36 8.73 -9.18
CA VAL A 432 8.98 7.80 -8.23
C VAL A 432 7.87 7.06 -7.52
N CYS A 433 7.78 5.76 -7.78
CA CYS A 433 6.97 4.88 -6.95
C CYS A 433 7.72 4.58 -5.65
N PHE A 434 7.03 4.70 -4.53
CA PHE A 434 7.55 4.25 -3.23
C PHE A 434 8.04 2.80 -3.35
N ASN A 435 9.27 2.57 -2.94
CA ASN A 435 9.86 1.25 -2.91
C ASN A 435 10.69 1.10 -1.63
N TYR A 436 10.36 0.11 -0.82
CA TYR A 436 11.08 -0.18 0.42
C TYR A 436 12.41 -0.91 0.17
N GLU A 437 12.62 -1.48 -1.01
CA GLU A 437 13.80 -2.27 -1.40
C GLU A 437 14.90 -1.46 -2.10
N LYS A 438 14.61 -0.24 -2.57
CA LYS A 438 15.59 0.58 -3.29
C LYS A 438 16.39 1.43 -2.33
N GLU A 439 17.72 1.40 -2.42
CA GLU A 439 18.62 2.39 -1.82
C GLU A 439 18.48 3.77 -2.50
N PRO A 440 18.92 4.88 -1.86
CA PRO A 440 18.96 6.18 -2.51
C PRO A 440 19.75 6.11 -3.83
N GLU A 441 19.16 6.62 -4.90
CA GLU A 441 19.82 6.65 -6.19
C GLU A 441 20.74 7.87 -6.28
N ILE A 442 22.03 7.62 -6.56
CA ILE A 442 23.04 8.68 -6.72
C ILE A 442 23.51 8.67 -8.16
N LEU A 443 23.30 9.78 -8.86
CA LEU A 443 23.56 9.93 -10.28
C LEU A 443 24.45 11.14 -10.54
N LYS A 444 25.20 11.10 -11.64
CA LYS A 444 25.90 12.27 -12.17
C LYS A 444 25.32 12.63 -13.53
N ILE A 445 24.61 13.75 -13.59
CA ILE A 445 23.86 14.18 -14.78
C ILE A 445 24.23 15.63 -15.09
N ASP A 446 24.63 15.89 -16.34
CA ASP A 446 25.05 17.22 -16.81
C ASP A 446 26.09 17.89 -15.88
N GLY A 447 27.04 17.09 -15.38
CA GLY A 447 28.09 17.54 -14.45
C GLY A 447 27.64 17.73 -13.00
N LYS A 448 26.33 17.69 -12.70
CA LYS A 448 25.76 17.80 -11.36
C LYS A 448 25.69 16.44 -10.65
N LEU A 449 26.02 16.41 -9.37
CA LEU A 449 25.80 15.25 -8.51
C LEU A 449 24.38 15.29 -7.94
N VAL A 450 23.58 14.28 -8.25
CA VAL A 450 22.16 14.19 -7.92
C VAL A 450 21.90 13.05 -6.95
N ALA A 451 21.09 13.30 -5.93
CA ALA A 451 20.56 12.28 -5.02
C ALA A 451 19.04 12.23 -5.08
N ILE A 452 18.48 11.03 -5.18
CA ILE A 452 17.03 10.80 -5.22
C ILE A 452 16.65 9.90 -4.04
N ALA A 453 15.77 10.40 -3.17
CA ALA A 453 15.17 9.62 -2.11
C ALA A 453 13.83 9.03 -2.57
N HIS A 454 13.68 7.71 -2.46
CA HIS A 454 12.47 6.96 -2.81
C HIS A 454 11.51 6.75 -1.62
N ASN A 455 11.89 7.19 -0.42
CA ASN A 455 11.06 7.18 0.78
C ASN A 455 11.53 8.25 1.78
N LEU A 456 10.70 8.55 2.78
CA LEU A 456 11.01 9.60 3.75
C LEU A 456 12.19 9.28 4.69
N GLY A 457 12.54 8.01 4.92
CA GLY A 457 13.74 7.66 5.70
C GLY A 457 15.03 8.00 4.95
N GLN A 458 15.04 7.83 3.64
CA GLN A 458 16.14 8.29 2.78
C GLN A 458 16.18 9.80 2.70
N ALA A 459 15.02 10.44 2.58
CA ALA A 459 14.90 11.88 2.63
C ALA A 459 15.51 12.44 3.93
N LYS A 460 15.20 11.82 5.06
CA LYS A 460 15.79 12.14 6.37
C LYS A 460 17.31 12.15 6.32
N LYS A 461 17.94 11.07 5.83
CA LYS A 461 19.41 10.97 5.73
C LYS A 461 20.01 12.08 4.87
N LEU A 462 19.38 12.43 3.75
CA LEU A 462 19.84 13.49 2.86
C LEU A 462 19.68 14.88 3.51
N LEU A 463 18.54 15.13 4.15
CA LEU A 463 18.24 16.40 4.84
C LEU A 463 19.13 16.61 6.07
N ASP A 464 19.42 15.57 6.85
CA ASP A 464 20.37 15.62 7.97
C ASP A 464 21.76 16.04 7.48
N GLY A 465 22.19 15.54 6.31
CA GLY A 465 23.44 15.95 5.67
C GLY A 465 23.45 17.41 5.20
N VAL A 466 22.31 17.92 4.73
CA VAL A 466 22.14 19.34 4.37
C VAL A 466 22.22 20.22 5.62
N GLU A 467 21.51 19.85 6.70
CA GLU A 467 21.48 20.60 7.94
C GLU A 467 22.87 20.66 8.61
N ALA A 468 23.61 19.56 8.57
CA ALA A 468 24.99 19.47 9.06
C ALA A 468 26.01 20.18 8.15
N GLY A 469 25.62 20.68 6.97
CA GLY A 469 26.51 21.35 6.03
C GLY A 469 27.54 20.43 5.35
N ILE A 470 27.28 19.11 5.34
CA ILE A 470 28.15 18.08 4.77
C ILE A 470 27.63 17.50 3.45
N SER A 471 26.45 17.95 2.99
CA SER A 471 25.87 17.49 1.73
C SER A 471 26.74 17.88 0.55
N GLY A 472 27.23 16.89 -0.20
CA GLY A 472 27.99 17.07 -1.44
C GLY A 472 27.15 17.06 -2.71
N TYR A 473 25.82 17.03 -2.59
CA TYR A 473 24.91 16.93 -3.75
C TYR A 473 24.52 18.31 -4.27
N ASP A 474 24.51 18.47 -5.60
CA ASP A 474 24.01 19.67 -6.27
C ASP A 474 22.48 19.69 -6.34
N VAL A 475 21.86 18.51 -6.50
CA VAL A 475 20.41 18.35 -6.57
C VAL A 475 19.97 17.21 -5.66
N ILE A 476 18.96 17.46 -4.83
CA ILE A 476 18.33 16.47 -3.95
C ILE A 476 16.83 16.44 -4.28
N ARG A 477 16.34 15.30 -4.77
CA ARG A 477 14.91 15.06 -4.94
C ARG A 477 14.38 14.23 -3.78
N ILE A 478 13.28 14.69 -3.19
CA ILE A 478 12.63 14.03 -2.07
C ILE A 478 11.26 13.50 -2.50
N CYS A 479 11.00 12.21 -2.26
CA CYS A 479 9.71 11.56 -2.48
C CYS A 479 9.16 10.94 -1.17
N GLY A 480 7.83 10.83 -1.10
CA GLY A 480 7.06 10.33 0.05
C GLY A 480 6.88 8.82 0.13
#